data_AF-A0AAE8M034-F1
#
_entry.id   AF-A0AAE8M034-F1
#
_cell.length_a   1.000
_cell.length_b   1.000
_cell.length_c   1.000
_cell.angle_alpha   90.00
_cell.angle_beta   90.00
_cell.angle_gamma   90.00
#
_symmetry.space_group_name_H-M   'P 1'
#
loop_
_entity.id
_entity.type
_entity.pdbx_description
1 polymer ?
#
loop_
_entity_poly.entity_id
_entity_poly.type
_entity_poly.pdbx_seq_one_letter_code
_entity_poly.pdbx_strand_id
1 'polypeptide(L)'
;MTSQPIVLPPATPSELLSYIISYHRYPTTLIIGSSKSEFHASLIEDIGHHFNINDEQQQEDGLKDSTTTSASHGLLKAPLYQIAISRHIRILFAPTVTHLRAYLSVFTPNDSPISAPPNHKPSSCAPLLLIYGLLALHRDASEWSAQGIGNSAALLVDAASRNAFRAAIIEPKAIGGHEDLDYIGGELVPLLNGTMKKDDGSWSGRTVGIKQVLNRWFEFEIQD
;
A
#
# COMPACT_ATOMS: atom_id res chain seq x y z
N MET A 1 -7.90 3.11 -23.32
CA MET A 1 -7.02 1.95 -23.03
C MET A 1 -6.98 1.82 -21.53
N THR A 2 -7.48 0.71 -20.98
CA THR A 2 -7.49 0.46 -19.54
C THR A 2 -6.06 0.17 -19.10
N SER A 3 -5.50 0.99 -18.22
CA SER A 3 -4.19 0.71 -17.64
C SER A 3 -4.26 -0.57 -16.82
N GLN A 4 -3.36 -1.52 -17.11
CA GLN A 4 -3.27 -2.81 -16.42
C GLN A 4 -3.15 -2.60 -14.90
N PRO A 5 -4.01 -3.22 -14.08
CA PRO A 5 -3.88 -3.21 -12.63
C PRO A 5 -2.54 -3.81 -12.21
N ILE A 6 -1.91 -3.25 -11.17
CA ILE A 6 -0.56 -3.67 -10.75
C ILE A 6 -0.45 -3.95 -9.25
N VAL A 7 0.35 -4.96 -8.89
CA VAL A 7 0.88 -5.14 -7.54
C VAL A 7 2.30 -4.61 -7.55
N LEU A 8 2.56 -3.60 -6.73
CA LEU A 8 3.87 -2.98 -6.54
C LEU A 8 4.58 -3.65 -5.35
N PRO A 9 5.93 -3.56 -5.28
CA PRO A 9 6.70 -4.15 -4.19
C PRO A 9 6.22 -3.68 -2.81
N PRO A 10 6.34 -4.52 -1.76
CA PRO A 10 6.02 -4.12 -0.40
C PRO A 10 6.84 -2.90 0.02
N ALA A 11 6.20 -1.99 0.75
CA ALA A 11 6.84 -0.75 1.19
C ALA A 11 6.54 -0.49 2.67
N THR A 12 7.43 0.20 3.37
CA THR A 12 7.12 0.79 4.67
C THR A 12 6.18 1.99 4.51
N PRO A 13 5.54 2.48 5.59
CA PRO A 13 4.73 3.70 5.52
C PRO A 13 5.50 4.92 5.00
N SER A 14 6.78 5.07 5.36
CA SER A 14 7.60 6.20 4.90
C SER A 14 8.01 6.07 3.43
N GLU A 15 8.36 4.86 2.98
CA GLU A 15 8.64 4.55 1.57
C GLU A 15 7.40 4.80 0.71
N LEU A 16 6.22 4.34 1.15
CA LEU A 16 4.94 4.58 0.49
C LEU A 16 4.70 6.07 0.29
N LEU A 17 4.79 6.88 1.35
CA LEU A 17 4.52 8.31 1.26
C LEU A 17 5.53 9.01 0.34
N SER A 18 6.81 8.61 0.42
CA SER A 18 7.86 9.16 -0.45
C SER A 18 7.58 8.82 -1.92
N TYR A 19 7.25 7.57 -2.22
CA TYR A 19 6.87 7.11 -3.56
C TYR A 19 5.65 7.89 -4.10
N ILE A 20 4.63 8.10 -3.27
CA ILE A 20 3.43 8.81 -3.71
C ILE A 20 3.73 10.28 -4.01
N ILE A 21 4.47 10.95 -3.14
CA ILE A 21 4.88 12.35 -3.36
C ILE A 21 5.74 12.49 -4.61
N SER A 22 6.67 11.56 -4.86
CA SER A 22 7.62 11.65 -5.97
C SER A 22 7.01 11.34 -7.34
N TYR A 23 6.09 10.38 -7.43
CA TYR A 23 5.71 9.79 -8.73
C TYR A 23 4.24 9.99 -9.12
N HIS A 24 3.36 10.33 -8.18
CA HIS A 24 1.92 10.31 -8.47
C HIS A 24 1.39 11.62 -9.05
N ARG A 25 0.26 11.50 -9.75
CA ARG A 25 -0.40 12.59 -10.47
C ARG A 25 -1.80 12.82 -9.94
N TYR A 26 -2.24 14.08 -9.97
CA TYR A 26 -3.63 14.38 -9.68
C TYR A 26 -4.56 13.82 -10.79
N PRO A 27 -5.73 13.25 -10.44
CA PRO A 27 -6.17 12.91 -9.08
C PRO A 27 -5.55 11.60 -8.60
N THR A 28 -4.97 11.52 -7.39
CA THR A 28 -4.54 10.22 -6.82
C THR A 28 -5.35 9.94 -5.56
N THR A 29 -5.84 8.70 -5.43
CA THR A 29 -6.49 8.23 -4.20
C THR A 29 -5.71 7.07 -3.60
N LEU A 30 -5.22 7.27 -2.39
CA LEU A 30 -4.63 6.25 -1.54
C LEU A 30 -5.66 5.79 -0.51
N ILE A 31 -5.91 4.49 -0.44
CA ILE A 31 -6.70 3.86 0.61
C ILE A 31 -5.75 3.05 1.49
N ILE A 32 -5.67 3.40 2.77
CA ILE A 32 -4.85 2.72 3.77
C ILE A 32 -5.72 1.68 4.47
N GLY A 33 -5.33 0.41 4.38
CA GLY A 33 -5.99 -0.76 4.97
C GLY A 33 -5.76 -0.90 6.48
N SER A 34 -5.82 0.21 7.22
CA SER A 34 -5.74 0.25 8.68
C SER A 34 -6.43 1.50 9.20
N SER A 35 -6.56 1.63 10.52
CA SER A 35 -7.00 2.88 11.13
C SER A 35 -5.95 3.98 10.99
N LYS A 36 -6.39 5.24 11.06
CA LYS A 36 -5.48 6.39 11.04
C LYS A 36 -4.45 6.34 12.18
N SER A 37 -4.86 5.89 13.37
CA SER A 37 -3.99 5.75 14.53
C SER A 37 -2.92 4.67 14.34
N GLU A 38 -3.28 3.51 13.81
CA GLU A 38 -2.35 2.41 13.56
C GLU A 38 -1.34 2.78 12.48
N PHE A 39 -1.79 3.36 11.37
CA PHE A 39 -0.88 3.84 10.32
C PHE A 39 0.09 4.90 10.84
N HIS A 40 -0.39 5.83 11.66
CA HIS A 40 0.47 6.87 12.23
C HIS A 40 1.49 6.31 13.23
N ALA A 41 1.09 5.35 14.07
CA ALA A 41 2.00 4.66 14.98
C ALA A 41 3.09 3.89 14.20
N SER A 42 2.68 3.12 13.19
CA SER A 42 3.61 2.40 12.31
C SER A 42 4.55 3.32 11.55
N LEU A 43 4.08 4.49 11.09
CA LEU A 43 4.93 5.50 10.44
C LEU A 43 5.96 6.11 11.40
N ILE A 44 5.59 6.37 12.67
CA ILE A 44 6.53 6.89 13.66
C ILE A 44 7.60 5.85 13.98
N GLU A 45 7.19 4.60 14.17
CA GLU A 45 8.10 3.48 14.42
C GLU A 45 9.09 3.29 13.26
N ASP A 46 8.58 3.25 12.03
CA ASP A 46 9.36 3.15 10.79
C ASP A 46 10.41 4.28 10.66
N ILE A 47 9.98 5.53 10.87
CA ILE A 47 10.90 6.68 10.87
C ILE A 47 11.95 6.53 11.99
N GLY A 48 11.55 6.09 13.18
CA GLY A 48 12.45 5.86 14.32
C GLY A 48 13.51 4.79 14.04
N HIS A 49 13.14 3.67 13.42
CA HIS A 49 14.09 2.63 13.01
C HIS A 49 15.11 3.15 12.00
N HIS A 50 14.69 3.97 11.04
CA HIS A 50 15.61 4.59 10.08
C HIS A 50 16.66 5.48 10.74
N PHE A 51 16.32 6.18 11.82
CA PHE A 51 17.30 6.95 12.60
C PHE A 51 18.32 6.04 13.28
N ASN A 52 17.87 4.97 13.94
CA ASN A 52 18.75 4.05 14.67
C ASN A 52 19.74 3.32 13.73
N ILE A 53 19.30 2.86 12.55
CA ILE A 53 20.18 2.17 11.58
C ILE A 53 21.28 3.12 11.06
N ASN A 54 20.95 4.38 10.82
CA ASN A 54 21.93 5.37 10.36
C ASN A 54 23.00 5.69 11.41
N ASP A 55 22.64 5.63 12.70
CA ASP A 55 23.58 5.86 13.82
C ASP A 55 24.52 4.66 14.02
N GLU A 56 24.05 3.43 13.77
CA GLU A 56 24.88 2.21 13.84
C GLU A 56 25.88 2.13 12.68
N GLN A 57 25.47 2.48 11.45
CA GLN A 57 26.36 2.49 10.27
C GLN A 57 27.44 3.58 10.34
N GLN A 58 27.19 4.70 11.04
CA GLN A 58 28.19 5.75 11.25
C GLN A 58 29.27 5.38 12.29
N GLN A 59 29.07 4.35 13.10
CA GLN A 59 30.06 3.91 14.10
C GLN A 59 31.13 2.96 13.54
N GLU A 60 30.91 2.33 12.38
CA GLU A 60 31.92 1.47 11.73
C GLU A 60 32.91 2.22 10.82
N ASP A 61 32.55 3.40 10.29
CA ASP A 61 33.44 4.19 9.41
C ASP A 61 34.09 5.35 10.18
N GLY A 62 35.11 5.02 10.98
CA GLY A 62 35.78 5.97 11.85
C GLY A 62 36.70 6.95 11.12
N LEU A 63 36.26 8.19 10.85
CA LEU A 63 37.08 9.41 10.89
C LEU A 63 36.25 10.72 10.76
N LYS A 64 36.25 11.56 11.83
CA LYS A 64 36.03 13.04 11.89
C LYS A 64 34.74 13.59 11.22
N ASP A 65 33.89 14.35 11.87
CA ASP A 65 34.13 15.67 12.47
C ASP A 65 32.85 16.10 13.20
N SER A 66 32.99 16.81 14.31
CA SER A 66 31.89 17.27 15.16
C SER A 66 31.04 18.34 14.47
N THR A 67 30.03 17.91 13.70
CA THR A 67 28.81 18.67 13.47
C THR A 67 27.63 17.71 13.58
N THR A 68 26.90 17.78 14.70
CA THR A 68 25.66 17.04 14.93
C THR A 68 24.60 17.48 13.93
N THR A 69 24.64 16.97 12.70
CA THR A 69 23.51 17.01 11.78
C THR A 69 22.70 15.77 12.03
N SER A 70 21.75 15.88 12.97
CA SER A 70 20.70 14.89 13.18
C SER A 70 20.14 14.48 11.82
N ALA A 71 20.24 13.18 11.49
CA ALA A 71 19.95 12.61 10.19
C ALA A 71 18.45 12.74 9.84
N SER A 72 17.98 13.94 9.52
CA SER A 72 16.56 14.25 9.38
C SER A 72 15.97 13.44 8.23
N HIS A 73 15.06 12.51 8.55
CA HIS A 73 14.35 11.68 7.58
C HIS A 73 13.74 12.55 6.46
N GLY A 74 13.82 12.11 5.20
CA GLY A 74 13.47 12.92 4.02
C GLY A 74 12.06 13.52 4.07
N LEU A 75 11.09 12.77 4.61
CA LEU A 75 9.71 13.25 4.82
C LEU A 75 9.62 14.43 5.81
N LEU A 76 10.52 14.52 6.78
CA LEU A 76 10.54 15.57 7.81
C LEU A 76 11.18 16.87 7.33
N LYS A 77 11.96 16.83 6.24
CA LYS A 77 12.48 18.04 5.58
C LYS A 77 11.34 18.85 4.92
N ALA A 78 10.23 18.18 4.58
CA ALA A 78 8.98 18.73 4.06
C ALA A 78 9.15 20.00 3.18
N PRO A 79 9.88 19.91 2.05
CA PRO A 79 10.08 21.06 1.17
C PRO A 79 8.72 21.61 0.70
N LEU A 80 8.66 22.92 0.40
CA LEU A 80 7.43 23.58 -0.05
C LEU A 80 6.76 22.83 -1.22
N TYR A 81 7.57 22.26 -2.12
CA TYR A 81 7.10 21.43 -3.23
C TYR A 81 6.35 20.17 -2.78
N GLN A 82 6.87 19.46 -1.78
CA GLN A 82 6.23 18.27 -1.21
C GLN A 82 4.92 18.62 -0.51
N ILE A 83 4.86 19.75 0.21
CA ILE A 83 3.61 20.24 0.82
C ILE A 83 2.59 20.61 -0.27
N ALA A 84 3.05 21.23 -1.36
CA ALA A 84 2.18 21.56 -2.49
C ALA A 84 1.60 20.29 -3.12
N ILE A 85 2.39 19.25 -3.34
CA ILE A 85 1.93 17.97 -3.89
C ILE A 85 0.97 17.25 -2.94
N SER A 86 1.32 17.15 -1.65
CA SER A 86 0.57 16.36 -0.67
C SER A 86 -0.88 16.83 -0.51
N ARG A 87 -1.13 18.14 -0.67
CA ARG A 87 -2.47 18.74 -0.67
C ARG A 87 -3.37 18.24 -1.80
N HIS A 88 -2.79 17.63 -2.83
CA HIS A 88 -3.50 17.12 -4.01
C HIS A 88 -3.61 15.60 -4.04
N ILE A 89 -3.28 14.92 -2.93
CA ILE A 89 -3.45 13.47 -2.77
C ILE A 89 -4.62 13.21 -1.83
N ARG A 90 -5.60 12.43 -2.28
CA ARG A 90 -6.71 11.97 -1.44
C ARG A 90 -6.26 10.75 -0.65
N ILE A 91 -6.29 10.82 0.68
CA ILE A 91 -5.99 9.69 1.56
C ILE A 91 -7.28 9.29 2.30
N LEU A 92 -7.60 8.00 2.27
CA LEU A 92 -8.72 7.39 2.98
C LEU A 92 -8.20 6.27 3.89
N PHE A 93 -8.86 6.04 5.01
CA PHE A 93 -8.53 4.94 5.94
C PHE A 93 -9.69 3.95 5.98
N ALA A 94 -9.38 2.68 5.78
CA ALA A 94 -10.31 1.57 5.76
C ALA A 94 -9.83 0.51 6.78
N PRO A 95 -10.25 0.62 8.05
CA PRO A 95 -9.75 -0.26 9.12
C PRO A 95 -10.29 -1.68 9.04
N THR A 96 -11.31 -1.96 8.21
CA THR A 96 -11.82 -3.32 7.99
C THR A 96 -12.13 -3.57 6.53
N VAL A 97 -12.21 -4.85 6.13
CA VAL A 97 -12.62 -5.27 4.78
C VAL A 97 -13.98 -4.67 4.39
N THR A 98 -14.92 -4.56 5.34
CA THR A 98 -16.23 -3.92 5.11
C THR A 98 -16.09 -2.44 4.76
N HIS A 99 -15.25 -1.69 5.46
CA HIS A 99 -14.99 -0.29 5.13
C HIS A 99 -14.39 -0.17 3.74
N LEU A 100 -13.39 -1.00 3.42
CA LEU A 100 -12.75 -1.01 2.11
C LEU A 100 -13.78 -1.24 1.00
N ARG A 101 -14.58 -2.30 1.09
CA ARG A 101 -15.59 -2.64 0.07
C ARG A 101 -16.68 -1.57 -0.04
N ALA A 102 -17.09 -0.97 1.08
CA ALA A 102 -18.03 0.14 1.07
C ALA A 102 -17.46 1.37 0.35
N TYR A 103 -16.19 1.71 0.56
CA TYR A 103 -15.54 2.80 -0.17
C TYR A 103 -15.45 2.51 -1.67
N LEU A 104 -15.02 1.29 -2.05
CA LEU A 104 -14.87 0.91 -3.45
C LEU A 104 -16.22 0.87 -4.19
N SER A 105 -17.30 0.43 -3.54
CA SER A 105 -18.61 0.36 -4.18
C SER A 105 -19.12 1.73 -4.60
N VAL A 106 -18.90 2.77 -3.80
CA VAL A 106 -19.34 4.15 -4.10
C VAL A 106 -18.23 5.05 -4.64
N PHE A 107 -17.02 4.51 -4.90
CA PHE A 107 -15.88 5.32 -5.30
C PHE A 107 -16.16 6.15 -6.57
N THR A 108 -15.98 7.46 -6.45
CA THR A 108 -15.96 8.41 -7.57
C THR A 108 -14.94 9.52 -7.26
N PRO A 109 -14.16 9.96 -8.26
CA PRO A 109 -13.23 11.07 -8.10
C PRO A 109 -13.94 12.40 -7.87
N ASN A 110 -15.19 12.54 -8.35
CA ASN A 110 -15.96 13.78 -8.25
C ASN A 110 -16.35 14.14 -6.81
N ASP A 111 -16.48 13.13 -5.94
CA ASP A 111 -16.78 13.34 -4.52
C ASP A 111 -15.52 13.69 -3.70
N SER A 112 -14.37 13.83 -4.35
CA SER A 112 -13.14 14.20 -3.65
C SER A 112 -13.21 15.65 -3.18
N PRO A 113 -12.93 15.94 -1.89
CA PRO A 113 -12.75 17.31 -1.43
C PRO A 113 -11.43 17.93 -1.93
N ILE A 114 -10.59 17.15 -2.62
CA ILE A 114 -9.27 17.55 -3.07
C ILE A 114 -9.35 18.24 -4.43
N SER A 115 -9.13 19.55 -4.42
CA SER A 115 -9.13 20.38 -5.62
C SER A 115 -7.94 20.08 -6.54
N ALA A 116 -8.12 20.31 -7.83
CA ALA A 116 -7.07 20.18 -8.82
C ALA A 116 -5.93 21.18 -8.56
N PRO A 117 -4.67 20.80 -8.83
CA PRO A 117 -3.54 21.74 -8.81
C PRO A 117 -3.77 22.92 -9.78
N PRO A 118 -3.19 24.11 -9.50
CA PRO A 118 -3.20 25.22 -10.45
C PRO A 118 -2.62 24.79 -11.81
N ASN A 119 -3.27 25.19 -12.90
CA ASN A 119 -2.89 24.83 -14.28
C ASN A 119 -2.88 23.32 -14.58
N HIS A 120 -3.61 22.50 -13.81
CA HIS A 120 -3.72 21.07 -14.09
C HIS A 120 -4.26 20.83 -15.50
N LYS A 121 -3.48 20.11 -16.30
CA LYS A 121 -3.92 19.57 -17.59
C LYS A 121 -4.16 18.07 -17.40
N PRO A 122 -5.28 17.53 -17.92
CA PRO A 122 -5.52 16.10 -17.86
C PRO A 122 -4.34 15.37 -18.50
N SER A 123 -3.75 14.44 -17.74
CA SER A 123 -2.60 13.68 -18.21
C SER A 123 -3.06 12.55 -19.14
N SER A 124 -2.21 12.16 -20.09
CA SER A 124 -2.48 11.01 -20.96
C SER A 124 -2.44 9.66 -20.21
N CYS A 125 -1.84 9.64 -19.01
CA CYS A 125 -1.75 8.45 -18.17
C CYS A 125 -2.91 8.41 -17.16
N ALA A 126 -3.40 7.21 -16.86
CA ALA A 126 -4.47 7.02 -15.90
C ALA A 126 -3.97 7.33 -14.47
N PRO A 127 -4.74 8.09 -13.66
CA PRO A 127 -4.46 8.29 -12.24
C PRO A 127 -4.50 6.98 -11.44
N LEU A 128 -3.90 6.96 -10.24
CA LEU A 128 -3.83 5.75 -9.41
C LEU A 128 -4.90 5.70 -8.32
N LEU A 129 -5.58 4.55 -8.24
CA LEU A 129 -6.41 4.12 -7.11
C LEU A 129 -5.64 3.01 -6.41
N LEU A 130 -4.95 3.38 -5.33
CA LEU A 130 -3.97 2.54 -4.66
C LEU A 130 -4.51 2.08 -3.32
N ILE A 131 -4.43 0.78 -3.03
CA ILE A 131 -4.66 0.22 -1.70
C ILE A 131 -3.32 -0.14 -1.07
N TYR A 132 -3.09 0.35 0.13
CA TYR A 132 -1.96 -0.05 0.98
C TYR A 132 -2.44 -1.02 2.05
N GLY A 133 -2.01 -2.28 1.99
CA GLY A 133 -2.36 -3.32 2.96
C GLY A 133 -3.66 -4.05 2.67
N LEU A 134 -3.90 -4.47 1.41
CA LEU A 134 -5.09 -5.25 1.08
C LEU A 134 -5.04 -6.62 1.75
N LEU A 135 -3.90 -7.32 1.67
CA LEU A 135 -3.72 -8.62 2.30
C LEU A 135 -3.65 -8.48 3.82
N ALA A 136 -2.94 -7.47 4.33
CA ALA A 136 -2.91 -7.17 5.77
C ALA A 136 -4.33 -7.05 6.35
N LEU A 137 -5.21 -6.30 5.69
CA LEU A 137 -6.60 -6.12 6.10
C LEU A 137 -7.40 -7.44 6.16
N HIS A 138 -7.11 -8.37 5.24
CA HIS A 138 -7.74 -9.68 5.21
C HIS A 138 -7.19 -10.63 6.27
N ARG A 139 -5.91 -10.48 6.66
CA ARG A 139 -5.23 -11.36 7.62
C ARG A 139 -5.83 -11.25 9.02
N ASP A 140 -6.19 -10.03 9.42
CA ASP A 140 -6.79 -9.74 10.72
C ASP A 140 -8.32 -9.96 10.73
N ALA A 141 -8.88 -10.32 9.57
CA ALA A 141 -10.31 -10.57 9.39
C ALA A 141 -10.63 -12.07 9.26
N SER A 142 -11.91 -12.42 9.40
CA SER A 142 -12.41 -13.78 9.11
C SER A 142 -12.47 -14.11 7.60
N GLU A 143 -11.94 -13.21 6.76
CA GLU A 143 -11.94 -13.31 5.29
C GLU A 143 -10.53 -13.53 4.71
N TRP A 144 -9.61 -14.09 5.48
CA TRP A 144 -8.32 -14.59 4.96
C TRP A 144 -8.52 -15.84 4.10
N SER A 145 -8.94 -15.64 2.86
CA SER A 145 -9.19 -16.70 1.88
C SER A 145 -9.08 -16.18 0.45
N ALA A 146 -8.96 -17.10 -0.52
CA ALA A 146 -8.96 -16.78 -1.93
C ALA A 146 -10.24 -16.06 -2.37
N GLN A 147 -11.40 -16.50 -1.85
CA GLN A 147 -12.69 -15.87 -2.10
C GLN A 147 -12.73 -14.44 -1.54
N GLY A 148 -12.31 -14.26 -0.28
CA GLY A 148 -12.32 -12.96 0.40
C GLY A 148 -11.42 -11.94 -0.31
N ILE A 149 -10.16 -12.32 -0.54
CA ILE A 149 -9.15 -11.50 -1.21
C ILE A 149 -9.58 -11.22 -2.65
N GLY A 150 -10.01 -12.26 -3.38
CA GLY A 150 -10.44 -12.14 -4.78
C GLY A 150 -11.63 -11.19 -4.96
N ASN A 151 -12.59 -11.18 -4.03
CA ASN A 151 -13.71 -10.25 -4.08
C ASN A 151 -13.26 -8.79 -3.90
N SER A 152 -12.39 -8.52 -2.93
CA SER A 152 -11.87 -7.16 -2.70
C SER A 152 -10.99 -6.68 -3.85
N ALA A 153 -10.15 -7.56 -4.40
CA ALA A 153 -9.36 -7.34 -5.60
C ALA A 153 -10.23 -6.98 -6.82
N ALA A 154 -11.27 -7.77 -7.08
CA ALA A 154 -12.22 -7.50 -8.18
C ALA A 154 -12.92 -6.14 -8.01
N LEU A 155 -13.37 -5.82 -6.78
CA LEU A 155 -13.99 -4.54 -6.47
C LEU A 155 -13.04 -3.36 -6.71
N LEU A 156 -11.76 -3.50 -6.38
CA LEU A 156 -10.75 -2.47 -6.65
C LEU A 156 -10.59 -2.25 -8.15
N VAL A 157 -10.44 -3.32 -8.93
CA VAL A 157 -10.29 -3.23 -10.39
C VAL A 157 -11.54 -2.63 -11.05
N ASP A 158 -12.74 -3.03 -10.62
CA ASP A 158 -14.00 -2.47 -11.10
C ASP A 158 -14.12 -0.98 -10.77
N ALA A 159 -13.87 -0.60 -9.51
CA ALA A 159 -13.92 0.79 -9.06
C ALA A 159 -12.89 1.67 -9.78
N ALA A 160 -11.70 1.15 -10.09
CA ALA A 160 -10.70 1.88 -10.85
C ALA A 160 -11.13 2.04 -12.31
N SER A 161 -11.52 0.93 -12.96
CA SER A 161 -11.90 0.87 -14.37
C SER A 161 -13.05 1.82 -14.69
N ARG A 162 -14.12 1.79 -13.89
CA ARG A 162 -15.31 2.63 -14.10
C ARG A 162 -15.04 4.14 -13.98
N ASN A 163 -13.95 4.51 -13.31
CA ASN A 163 -13.55 5.91 -13.07
C ASN A 163 -12.31 6.33 -13.87
N ALA A 164 -11.83 5.49 -14.80
CA ALA A 164 -10.60 5.71 -15.57
C ALA A 164 -9.32 5.85 -14.71
N PHE A 165 -9.26 5.15 -13.58
CA PHE A 165 -8.06 4.98 -12.77
C PHE A 165 -7.35 3.67 -13.12
N ARG A 166 -6.06 3.61 -12.81
CA ARG A 166 -5.29 2.37 -12.69
C ARG A 166 -5.39 1.86 -11.26
N ALA A 167 -5.81 0.61 -11.08
CA ALA A 167 -5.81 -0.05 -9.78
C ALA A 167 -4.38 -0.47 -9.38
N ALA A 168 -4.01 -0.24 -8.13
CA ALA A 168 -2.72 -0.66 -7.60
C ALA A 168 -2.84 -1.20 -6.17
N ILE A 169 -1.95 -2.14 -5.82
CA ILE A 169 -1.80 -2.68 -4.46
C ILE A 169 -0.34 -2.54 -4.04
N ILE A 170 -0.11 -2.07 -2.81
CA ILE A 170 1.15 -2.18 -2.09
C ILE A 170 0.84 -2.86 -0.76
N GLU A 171 1.67 -3.80 -0.32
CA GLU A 171 1.54 -4.37 1.03
C GLU A 171 2.55 -3.73 1.99
N PRO A 172 2.20 -3.58 3.28
CA PRO A 172 3.17 -3.16 4.28
C PRO A 172 4.26 -4.22 4.44
N LYS A 173 5.51 -3.79 4.56
CA LYS A 173 6.60 -4.68 5.00
C LYS A 173 6.31 -5.19 6.41
N ALA A 174 6.30 -6.50 6.59
CA ALA A 174 6.15 -7.09 7.92
C ALA A 174 7.47 -7.05 8.71
N ILE A 175 7.37 -6.93 10.03
CA ILE A 175 8.50 -7.11 10.95
C ILE A 175 8.96 -8.57 10.81
N GLY A 176 10.09 -8.81 10.13
CA GLY A 176 10.63 -10.16 9.91
C GLY A 176 10.96 -10.54 8.45
N GLY A 177 11.05 -9.59 7.52
CA GLY A 177 11.66 -9.84 6.20
C GLY A 177 10.69 -10.29 5.10
N HIS A 178 9.41 -9.95 5.17
CA HIS A 178 8.47 -10.10 4.04
C HIS A 178 8.67 -8.93 3.05
N GLU A 179 9.89 -8.79 2.56
CA GLU A 179 10.31 -7.65 1.74
C GLU A 179 9.99 -7.84 0.25
N ASP A 180 9.70 -9.08 -0.16
CA ASP A 180 9.53 -9.44 -1.57
C ASP A 180 8.11 -9.95 -1.88
N LEU A 181 7.63 -9.59 -3.07
CA LEU A 181 6.40 -10.07 -3.70
C LEU A 181 6.39 -11.59 -3.83
N ASP A 182 7.53 -12.23 -4.03
CA ASP A 182 7.58 -13.70 -4.14
C ASP A 182 7.30 -14.38 -2.80
N TYR A 183 7.74 -13.80 -1.69
CA TYR A 183 7.40 -14.30 -0.36
C TYR A 183 5.91 -14.18 -0.10
N ILE A 184 5.35 -12.96 -0.28
CA ILE A 184 3.91 -12.70 -0.07
C ILE A 184 3.07 -13.56 -1.03
N GLY A 185 3.51 -13.66 -2.28
CA GLY A 185 2.83 -14.41 -3.32
C GLY A 185 2.82 -15.92 -3.10
N GLY A 186 3.85 -16.46 -2.44
CA GLY A 186 4.00 -17.88 -2.12
C GLY A 186 3.13 -18.36 -0.96
N GLU A 187 2.59 -17.45 -0.14
CA GLU A 187 1.72 -17.82 0.97
C GLU A 187 0.43 -18.49 0.48
N LEU A 188 0.04 -19.57 1.17
CA LEU A 188 -1.15 -20.34 0.84
C LEU A 188 -2.34 -19.91 1.69
N VAL A 189 -3.45 -19.61 1.01
CA VAL A 189 -4.73 -19.28 1.62
C VAL A 189 -5.77 -20.35 1.32
N PRO A 190 -6.74 -20.60 2.23
CA PRO A 190 -7.85 -21.50 1.92
C PRO A 190 -8.71 -20.91 0.80
N LEU A 191 -9.40 -21.76 0.04
CA LEU A 191 -10.27 -21.27 -1.04
C LEU A 191 -11.46 -20.45 -0.53
N LEU A 192 -12.04 -20.86 0.61
CA LEU A 192 -13.30 -20.33 1.13
C LEU A 192 -13.11 -19.67 2.49
N ASN A 193 -13.92 -18.64 2.76
CA ASN A 193 -13.99 -17.99 4.06
C ASN A 193 -14.42 -18.99 5.16
N GLY A 194 -13.89 -18.82 6.38
CA GLY A 194 -14.24 -19.67 7.53
C GLY A 194 -13.63 -21.08 7.52
N THR A 195 -12.74 -21.38 6.56
CA THR A 195 -11.99 -22.64 6.56
C THR A 195 -11.14 -22.71 7.82
N MET A 196 -11.29 -23.78 8.62
CA MET A 196 -10.57 -23.91 9.89
C MET A 196 -9.12 -24.30 9.65
N LYS A 197 -8.22 -23.76 10.46
CA LYS A 197 -6.84 -24.25 10.58
C LYS A 197 -6.85 -25.47 11.51
N LYS A 198 -6.17 -26.55 11.11
CA LYS A 198 -6.00 -27.75 11.94
C LYS A 198 -4.95 -27.51 13.02
N ASP A 199 -4.89 -28.42 13.98
CA ASP A 199 -3.94 -28.37 15.10
C ASP A 199 -2.47 -28.43 14.65
N ASP A 200 -2.19 -29.02 13.48
CA ASP A 200 -0.86 -29.07 12.86
C ASP A 200 -0.48 -27.78 12.10
N GLY A 201 -1.37 -26.78 12.10
CA GLY A 201 -1.18 -25.51 11.39
C GLY A 201 -1.51 -25.56 9.89
N SER A 202 -1.92 -26.71 9.34
CA SER A 202 -2.41 -26.81 7.97
C SER A 202 -3.87 -26.38 7.84
N TRP A 203 -4.28 -25.92 6.66
CA TRP A 203 -5.69 -25.59 6.42
C TRP A 203 -6.52 -26.86 6.20
N SER A 204 -7.75 -26.85 6.71
CA SER A 204 -8.72 -27.91 6.43
C SER A 204 -9.31 -27.76 5.02
N GLY A 205 -8.62 -28.31 4.02
CA GLY A 205 -9.13 -28.40 2.66
C GLY A 205 -8.16 -27.87 1.60
N ARG A 206 -8.71 -27.42 0.47
CA ARG A 206 -7.92 -26.93 -0.66
C ARG A 206 -7.41 -25.52 -0.37
N THR A 207 -6.15 -25.31 -0.70
CA THR A 207 -5.48 -24.01 -0.63
C THR A 207 -5.01 -23.57 -2.01
N VAL A 208 -4.68 -22.29 -2.13
CA VAL A 208 -4.16 -21.67 -3.34
C VAL A 208 -3.17 -20.57 -2.95
N GLY A 209 -2.19 -20.29 -3.81
CA GLY A 209 -1.22 -19.22 -3.54
C GLY A 209 -1.84 -17.83 -3.73
N ILE A 210 -1.45 -16.87 -2.91
CA ILE A 210 -1.89 -15.47 -3.03
C ILE A 210 -1.57 -14.91 -4.42
N LYS A 211 -0.37 -15.19 -4.95
CA LYS A 211 0.03 -14.78 -6.31
C LYS A 211 -0.96 -15.25 -7.36
N GLN A 212 -1.45 -16.49 -7.24
CA GLN A 212 -2.43 -17.05 -8.17
C GLN A 212 -3.81 -16.38 -8.06
N VAL A 213 -4.20 -15.94 -6.86
CA VAL A 213 -5.46 -15.20 -6.65
C VAL A 213 -5.37 -13.81 -7.27
N LEU A 214 -4.29 -13.08 -6.98
CA LEU A 214 -4.08 -11.73 -7.47
C LEU A 214 -3.77 -11.66 -8.98
N ASN A 215 -3.05 -12.63 -9.54
CA ASN A 215 -2.75 -12.73 -10.99
C ASN A 215 -4.00 -12.82 -11.88
N ARG A 216 -5.17 -13.09 -11.31
CA ARG A 216 -6.45 -13.02 -12.05
C ARG A 216 -6.84 -11.59 -12.42
N TRP A 217 -6.33 -10.63 -11.65
CA TRP A 217 -6.76 -9.24 -11.68
C TRP A 217 -5.60 -8.26 -11.90
N PHE A 218 -4.40 -8.60 -11.45
CA PHE A 218 -3.23 -7.71 -11.44
C PHE A 218 -2.01 -8.37 -12.09
N GLU A 219 -1.15 -7.54 -12.68
CA GLU A 219 0.24 -7.88 -12.99
C GLU A 219 1.13 -7.54 -11.80
N PHE A 220 2.22 -8.27 -11.60
CA PHE A 220 3.20 -7.97 -10.55
C PHE A 220 4.33 -7.15 -11.17
N GLU A 221 4.68 -6.02 -10.56
CA GLU A 221 5.85 -5.24 -10.98
C GLU A 221 7.11 -6.05 -10.66
N ILE A 222 7.93 -6.27 -11.69
CA ILE A 222 9.23 -6.92 -11.52
C ILE A 222 10.20 -5.83 -11.06
N GLN A 223 10.88 -6.08 -9.96
CA GLN A 223 11.97 -5.23 -9.49
C GLN A 223 13.21 -5.59 -10.32
N ASP A 224 13.50 -4.81 -11.36
CA ASP A 224 14.75 -4.89 -12.15
C ASP A 224 15.96 -4.36 -11.36
#